data_AF-A0A7S1IPV5-F1
#
_entry.id   AF-A0A7S1IPV5-F1
#
_cell.length_a   1.000
_cell.length_b   1.000
_cell.length_c   1.000
_cell.angle_alpha   90.00
_cell.angle_beta   90.00
_cell.angle_gamma   90.00
#
_symmetry.space_group_name_H-M   'P 1'
#
loop_
_entity.id
_entity.type
_entity.pdbx_description
1 polymer ?
#
loop_
_entity_poly.entity_id
_entity_poly.type
_entity_poly.pdbx_seq_one_letter_code
_entity_poly.pdbx_strand_id
1 'polypeptide(L)'
;QVQELSAETNGSTVQLESSNPVPDDAPQLEGSVDELQKRVADLELELQEARQLPIRGQDDSANYEQLLKESQLLVEKLSNDMNKYEQLLKEKEVEVEELTADISKLEQHLKETEDLLAATPRGEHDSLVKMASAAITESEGLVTKVKEMEDKIEEQMQREQKLKAAVENREQELKAARNTEHELKAAVEEQQTLRLCEQELAVEERNNCLKLQLEEHRKQEQAIRLELTAQIE
;
A
#
# COMPACT_ATOMS: atom_id res chain seq x y z
N GLN A 1 60.71 -92.94 -9.57
CA GLN A 1 61.94 -93.54 -8.99
C GLN A 1 61.97 -93.10 -7.55
N VAL A 2 61.52 -93.95 -6.60
CA VAL A 2 62.23 -95.11 -6.02
C VAL A 2 63.28 -94.64 -5.02
N GLN A 3 63.04 -94.90 -3.73
CA GLN A 3 63.79 -95.85 -2.89
C GLN A 3 63.24 -95.72 -1.45
N GLU A 4 62.58 -96.72 -0.86
CA GLU A 4 63.09 -98.01 -0.35
C GLU A 4 64.19 -97.90 0.70
N LEU A 5 63.96 -98.53 1.87
CA LEU A 5 64.69 -99.69 2.43
C LEU A 5 64.31 -99.82 3.93
N SER A 6 63.66 -100.90 4.38
CA SER A 6 64.23 -102.20 4.86
C SER A 6 64.90 -102.06 6.24
N ALA A 7 64.88 -102.98 7.21
CA ALA A 7 64.85 -104.46 7.22
C ALA A 7 64.60 -104.94 8.69
N GLU A 8 63.94 -106.08 8.96
CA GLU A 8 64.52 -107.37 9.45
C GLU A 8 64.80 -107.45 10.98
N THR A 9 64.69 -108.56 11.76
CA THR A 9 64.54 -110.02 11.52
C THR A 9 64.34 -110.81 12.85
N ASN A 10 63.92 -112.09 12.72
CA ASN A 10 64.12 -113.30 13.58
C ASN A 10 63.26 -113.45 14.87
N GLY A 11 62.64 -114.58 15.24
CA GLY A 11 62.68 -115.99 14.80
C GLY A 11 63.05 -116.92 15.98
N SER A 12 62.17 -117.84 16.41
CA SER A 12 62.50 -119.23 16.84
C SER A 12 61.28 -120.01 17.38
N THR A 13 61.19 -121.28 16.99
CA THR A 13 60.22 -122.34 17.36
C THR A 13 60.65 -123.12 18.61
N VAL A 14 59.71 -123.83 19.28
CA VAL A 14 59.77 -125.26 19.75
C VAL A 14 58.43 -125.67 20.39
N GLN A 15 58.00 -126.93 20.13
CA GLN A 15 56.81 -127.65 20.61
C GLN A 15 57.02 -128.32 21.99
N LEU A 16 55.95 -128.65 22.74
CA LEU A 16 55.64 -130.01 23.25
C LEU A 16 54.40 -130.08 24.15
N GLU A 17 53.83 -131.29 24.16
CA GLU A 17 52.53 -131.82 24.60
C GLU A 17 52.20 -131.75 26.11
N SER A 18 50.91 -131.82 26.48
CA SER A 18 50.30 -132.97 27.20
C SER A 18 48.87 -132.70 27.72
N SER A 19 48.10 -133.79 27.79
CA SER A 19 46.64 -133.91 27.95
C SER A 19 46.07 -133.86 29.38
N ASN A 20 44.74 -133.64 29.41
CA ASN A 20 43.69 -134.18 30.32
C ASN A 20 43.43 -133.50 31.68
N PRO A 21 42.23 -133.69 32.28
CA PRO A 21 40.86 -133.75 31.74
C PRO A 21 39.85 -132.89 32.57
N VAL A 22 38.61 -132.79 32.10
CA VAL A 22 37.45 -132.15 32.76
C VAL A 22 37.05 -132.87 34.06
N PRO A 23 36.60 -132.14 35.09
CA PRO A 23 35.55 -132.64 35.99
C PRO A 23 34.30 -131.74 35.98
N ASP A 24 33.17 -132.44 35.92
CA ASP A 24 31.78 -132.02 36.05
C ASP A 24 31.48 -131.60 37.49
N ASP A 25 30.84 -130.43 37.67
CA ASP A 25 30.02 -130.07 38.83
C ASP A 25 29.34 -128.71 38.53
N ALA A 26 28.08 -128.76 38.10
CA ALA A 26 27.22 -127.58 38.05
C ALA A 26 26.67 -127.26 39.46
N PRO A 27 26.66 -125.97 39.85
CA PRO A 27 25.52 -125.49 40.64
C PRO A 27 24.95 -124.14 40.16
N GLN A 28 23.62 -124.14 40.01
CA GLN A 28 22.65 -123.07 40.32
C GLN A 28 22.79 -121.69 39.63
N LEU A 29 22.08 -121.55 38.50
CA LEU A 29 21.95 -120.35 37.64
C LEU A 29 20.79 -119.41 38.01
N GLU A 30 20.05 -119.64 39.09
CA GLU A 30 18.75 -118.98 39.32
C GLU A 30 18.88 -117.60 39.99
N GLY A 31 19.86 -117.39 40.89
CA GLY A 31 20.12 -116.07 41.49
C GLY A 31 20.82 -115.09 40.54
N SER A 32 21.58 -115.60 39.56
CA SER A 32 22.27 -114.77 38.57
C SER A 32 21.34 -114.13 37.54
N VAL A 33 20.16 -114.70 37.28
CA VAL A 33 19.25 -114.19 36.25
C VAL A 33 18.47 -112.97 36.73
N ASP A 34 17.96 -112.98 37.97
CA ASP A 34 17.26 -111.82 38.56
C ASP A 34 18.20 -110.63 38.75
N GLU A 35 19.45 -110.91 39.14
CA GLU A 35 20.49 -109.90 39.32
C GLU A 35 20.93 -109.31 37.97
N LEU A 36 21.01 -110.14 36.92
CA LEU A 36 21.23 -109.70 35.55
C LEU A 36 20.03 -108.92 35.00
N GLN A 37 18.78 -109.33 35.27
CA GLN A 37 17.58 -108.61 34.85
C GLN A 37 17.49 -107.23 35.51
N LYS A 38 17.82 -107.14 36.80
CA LYS A 38 17.92 -105.86 37.49
C LYS A 38 19.02 -104.99 36.90
N ARG A 39 20.18 -105.58 36.59
CA ARG A 39 21.29 -104.85 35.96
C ARG A 39 20.97 -104.38 34.54
N VAL A 40 20.19 -105.17 33.79
CA VAL A 40 19.68 -104.79 32.46
C VAL A 40 18.69 -103.64 32.60
N ALA A 41 17.75 -103.69 33.55
CA ALA A 41 16.81 -102.59 33.79
C ALA A 41 17.53 -101.29 34.21
N ASP A 42 18.54 -101.38 35.08
CA ASP A 42 19.37 -100.24 35.48
C ASP A 42 20.14 -99.66 34.27
N LEU A 43 20.74 -100.52 33.43
CA LEU A 43 21.43 -100.12 32.22
C LEU A 43 20.49 -99.55 31.15
N GLU A 44 19.26 -100.07 31.05
CA GLU A 44 18.23 -99.55 30.14
C GLU A 44 17.79 -98.14 30.57
N LEU A 45 17.64 -97.88 31.87
CA LEU A 45 17.36 -96.56 32.41
C LEU A 45 18.52 -95.59 32.14
N GLU A 46 19.75 -96.02 32.39
CA GLU A 46 20.96 -95.22 32.13
C GLU A 46 21.13 -94.94 30.63
N LEU A 47 20.80 -95.90 29.76
CA LEU A 47 20.74 -95.71 28.30
C LEU A 47 19.62 -94.75 27.88
N GLN A 48 18.47 -94.78 28.55
CA GLN A 48 17.36 -93.88 28.27
C GLN A 48 17.70 -92.43 28.66
N GLU A 49 18.36 -92.23 29.80
CA GLU A 49 18.88 -90.92 30.22
C GLU A 49 20.02 -90.45 29.29
N ALA A 50 20.96 -91.33 28.95
CA ALA A 50 22.04 -91.03 28.02
C ALA A 50 21.55 -90.73 26.59
N ARG A 51 20.39 -91.26 26.19
CA ARG A 51 19.73 -90.92 24.91
C ARG A 51 19.03 -89.56 24.94
N GLN A 52 18.59 -89.08 26.10
CA GLN A 52 17.94 -87.78 26.23
C GLN A 52 18.93 -86.60 26.36
N LEU A 53 20.14 -86.84 26.88
CA LEU A 53 21.21 -85.83 26.95
C LEU A 53 21.61 -85.21 25.59
N PRO A 54 21.87 -85.98 24.51
CA PRO A 54 22.18 -85.41 23.21
C PRO A 54 21.00 -84.69 22.58
N ILE A 55 19.75 -85.09 22.86
CA ILE A 55 18.54 -84.40 22.38
C ILE A 55 18.44 -83.02 23.06
N ARG A 56 18.62 -82.94 24.39
CA ARG A 56 18.69 -81.66 25.12
C ARG A 56 19.83 -80.76 24.64
N GLY A 57 21.02 -81.34 24.43
CA GLY A 57 22.16 -80.60 23.90
C GLY A 57 21.95 -80.08 22.48
N GLN A 58 21.20 -80.82 21.64
CA GLN A 58 20.77 -80.39 20.31
C GLN A 58 19.74 -79.25 20.38
N ASP A 59 18.77 -79.34 21.29
CA ASP A 59 17.76 -78.28 21.51
C ASP A 59 18.42 -76.98 22.01
N ASP A 60 19.36 -77.08 22.96
CA ASP A 60 20.11 -75.93 23.46
C ASP A 60 21.01 -75.33 22.36
N SER A 61 21.70 -76.16 21.58
CA SER A 61 22.53 -75.71 20.45
C SER A 61 21.69 -74.99 19.39
N ALA A 62 20.50 -75.50 19.05
CA ALA A 62 19.59 -74.86 18.10
C ALA A 62 19.09 -73.50 18.62
N ASN A 63 18.81 -73.40 19.93
CA ASN A 63 18.41 -72.15 20.56
C ASN A 63 19.53 -71.10 20.54
N TYR A 64 20.78 -71.50 20.82
CA TYR A 64 21.94 -70.61 20.68
C TYR A 64 22.18 -70.16 19.24
N GLU A 65 22.01 -71.05 18.26
CA GLU A 65 22.15 -70.70 16.85
C GLU A 65 21.07 -69.71 16.39
N GLN A 66 19.83 -69.87 16.84
CA GLN A 66 18.75 -68.92 16.59
C GLN A 66 19.03 -67.56 17.23
N LEU A 67 19.45 -67.52 18.50
CA LEU A 67 19.80 -66.28 19.20
C LEU A 67 20.97 -65.56 18.50
N LEU A 68 21.94 -66.32 18.00
CA LEU A 68 23.05 -65.76 17.22
C LEU A 68 22.54 -65.08 15.94
N LYS A 69 21.65 -65.74 15.18
CA LYS A 69 21.05 -65.16 13.97
C LYS A 69 20.23 -63.90 14.27
N GLU A 70 19.45 -63.91 15.35
CA GLU A 70 18.67 -62.75 15.79
C GLU A 70 19.58 -61.58 16.19
N SER A 71 20.67 -61.86 16.92
CA SER A 71 21.65 -60.83 17.30
C SER A 71 22.39 -60.25 16.09
N GLN A 72 22.76 -61.07 15.10
CA GLN A 72 23.39 -60.62 13.86
C GLN A 72 22.45 -59.73 13.04
N LEU A 73 21.18 -60.11 12.93
CA LEU A 73 20.17 -59.29 12.26
C LEU A 73 19.95 -57.95 12.99
N LEU A 74 19.98 -57.94 14.32
CA LEU A 74 19.87 -56.71 15.10
C LEU A 74 21.09 -55.80 14.88
N VAL A 75 22.30 -56.36 14.86
CA VAL A 75 23.52 -55.60 14.57
C VAL A 75 23.48 -55.00 13.17
N GLU A 76 22.99 -55.75 12.18
CA GLU A 76 22.83 -55.25 10.80
C GLU A 76 21.81 -54.11 10.73
N LYS A 77 20.66 -54.24 11.41
CA LYS A 77 19.67 -53.16 11.52
C LYS A 77 20.25 -51.91 12.17
N LEU A 78 20.94 -52.07 13.31
CA LEU A 78 21.58 -50.95 14.00
C LEU A 78 22.67 -50.30 13.14
N SER A 79 23.45 -51.09 12.41
CA SER A 79 24.46 -50.55 11.48
C SER A 79 23.81 -49.75 10.35
N ASN A 80 22.68 -50.20 9.81
CA ASN A 80 21.95 -49.48 8.77
C ASN A 80 21.33 -48.17 9.31
N ASP A 81 20.75 -48.20 10.50
CA ASP A 81 20.21 -47.01 11.16
C ASP A 81 21.33 -46.00 11.46
N MET A 82 22.49 -46.47 11.93
CA MET A 82 23.66 -45.64 12.18
C MET A 82 24.15 -44.93 10.91
N ASN A 83 24.27 -45.66 9.80
CA ASN A 83 24.63 -45.07 8.50
C ASN A 83 23.61 -44.02 8.04
N LYS A 84 22.32 -44.25 8.28
CA LYS A 84 21.25 -43.30 7.95
C LYS A 84 21.36 -42.02 8.78
N TYR A 85 21.65 -42.13 10.09
CA TYR A 85 21.84 -40.97 10.95
C TYR A 85 23.12 -40.20 10.60
N GLU A 86 24.21 -40.87 10.22
CA GLU A 86 25.42 -40.21 9.74
C GLU A 86 25.17 -39.41 8.46
N GLN A 87 24.40 -39.96 7.52
CA GLN A 87 24.04 -39.24 6.30
C GLN A 87 23.17 -38.01 6.62
N LEU A 88 22.16 -38.17 7.47
CA LEU A 88 21.30 -37.06 7.89
C LEU A 88 22.09 -35.97 8.62
N LEU A 89 23.07 -36.36 9.44
CA LEU A 89 23.94 -35.42 10.14
C LEU A 89 24.72 -34.56 9.14
N LYS A 90 25.34 -35.18 8.13
CA LYS A 90 26.07 -34.46 7.06
C LYS A 90 25.17 -33.51 6.29
N GLU A 91 23.95 -33.92 5.95
CA GLU A 91 22.97 -33.05 5.28
C GLU A 91 22.63 -31.82 6.14
N LYS A 92 22.47 -32.01 7.46
CA LYS A 92 22.20 -30.90 8.39
C LYS A 92 23.41 -30.00 8.63
N GLU A 93 24.63 -30.54 8.62
CA GLU A 93 25.85 -29.73 8.69
C GLU A 93 25.94 -28.76 7.49
N VAL A 94 25.68 -29.24 6.28
CA VAL A 94 25.65 -28.40 5.07
C VAL A 94 24.56 -27.33 5.15
N GLU A 95 23.34 -27.69 5.57
CA GLU A 95 22.24 -26.73 5.73
C GLU A 95 22.58 -25.61 6.74
N VAL A 96 23.25 -25.95 7.84
CA VAL A 96 23.71 -24.97 8.84
C VAL A 96 24.77 -24.03 8.25
N GLU A 97 25.71 -24.56 7.45
CA GLU A 97 26.71 -23.73 6.76
C GLU A 97 26.06 -22.75 5.77
N GLU A 98 25.10 -23.20 4.98
CA GLU A 98 24.35 -22.37 4.03
C GLU A 98 23.57 -21.25 4.75
N LEU A 99 22.84 -21.59 5.80
CA LEU A 99 22.09 -20.59 6.60
C LEU A 99 23.02 -19.59 7.28
N THR A 100 24.18 -20.03 7.75
CA THR A 100 25.19 -19.13 8.35
C THR A 100 25.73 -18.13 7.33
N ALA A 101 25.94 -18.58 6.09
CA ALA A 101 26.36 -17.70 5.00
C ALA A 101 25.27 -16.68 4.64
N ASP A 102 24.00 -17.07 4.63
CA ASP A 102 22.89 -16.17 4.32
C ASP A 102 22.63 -15.15 5.44
N ILE A 103 22.74 -15.55 6.71
CA ILE A 103 22.70 -14.62 7.85
C ILE A 103 23.79 -13.55 7.69
N SER A 104 25.02 -13.96 7.35
CA SER A 104 26.15 -13.03 7.17
C SER A 104 25.89 -12.01 6.05
N LYS A 105 25.25 -12.42 4.94
CA LYS A 105 24.86 -11.50 3.85
C LYS A 105 23.77 -10.52 4.30
N LEU A 106 22.78 -10.99 5.05
CA LEU A 106 21.69 -10.14 5.56
C LEU A 106 22.21 -9.09 6.54
N GLU A 107 23.13 -9.46 7.43
CA GLU A 107 23.79 -8.53 8.35
C GLU A 107 24.59 -7.46 7.59
N GLN A 108 25.29 -7.85 6.53
CA GLN A 108 25.99 -6.91 5.66
C GLN A 108 25.02 -5.93 5.00
N HIS A 109 23.95 -6.43 4.38
CA HIS A 109 22.94 -5.57 3.74
C HIS A 109 22.27 -4.62 4.73
N LEU A 110 21.96 -5.09 5.93
CA LEU A 110 21.37 -4.26 6.98
C LEU A 110 22.31 -3.10 7.34
N LYS A 111 23.60 -3.40 7.54
CA LYS A 111 24.61 -2.37 7.79
C LYS A 111 24.74 -1.37 6.65
N GLU A 112 24.79 -1.82 5.40
CA GLU A 112 24.84 -0.95 4.22
C GLU A 112 23.61 -0.02 4.17
N THR A 113 22.42 -0.54 4.49
CA THR A 113 21.20 0.28 4.53
C THR A 113 21.19 1.29 5.67
N GLU A 114 21.71 0.92 6.84
CA GLU A 114 21.85 1.83 7.98
C GLU A 114 22.83 2.96 7.68
N ASP A 115 23.98 2.63 7.07
CA ASP A 115 24.98 3.61 6.66
C ASP A 115 24.41 4.56 5.59
N LEU A 116 23.63 4.05 4.62
CA LEU A 116 22.94 4.89 3.63
C LEU A 116 21.89 5.80 4.27
N LEU A 117 21.09 5.29 5.21
CA LEU A 117 20.09 6.08 5.95
C LEU A 117 20.74 7.15 6.84
N ALA A 118 21.88 6.84 7.46
CA ALA A 118 22.66 7.78 8.25
C ALA A 118 23.38 8.82 7.37
N ALA A 119 23.85 8.42 6.19
CA ALA A 119 24.47 9.29 5.20
C ALA A 119 23.46 10.14 4.43
N THR A 120 22.17 9.76 4.40
CA THR A 120 21.10 10.57 3.82
C THR A 120 21.01 11.86 4.63
N PRO A 121 21.34 13.03 4.06
CA PRO A 121 21.49 14.25 4.84
C PRO A 121 20.11 14.75 5.27
N ARG A 122 19.68 14.38 6.48
CA ARG A 122 18.52 14.98 7.15
C ARG A 122 18.58 16.52 7.14
N GLY A 123 19.79 17.09 7.17
CA GLY A 123 19.99 18.54 7.08
C GLY A 123 19.51 19.18 5.77
N GLU A 124 19.65 18.52 4.62
CA GLU A 124 19.14 19.04 3.34
C GLU A 124 17.62 18.98 3.29
N HIS A 125 17.03 17.87 3.76
CA HIS A 125 15.59 17.72 3.87
C HIS A 125 15.00 18.75 4.85
N ASP A 126 15.61 18.94 6.03
CA ASP A 126 15.16 19.93 7.01
C ASP A 126 15.28 21.36 6.50
N SER A 127 16.32 21.67 5.72
CA SER A 127 16.49 22.97 5.05
C SER A 127 15.39 23.19 4.01
N LEU A 128 15.12 22.20 3.17
CA LEU A 128 14.03 22.24 2.18
C LEU A 128 12.66 22.40 2.84
N VAL A 129 12.40 21.68 3.94
CA VAL A 129 11.15 21.79 4.70
C VAL A 129 10.99 23.20 5.30
N LYS A 130 12.07 23.80 5.82
CA LYS A 130 12.04 25.19 6.32
C LYS A 130 11.77 26.20 5.21
N MET A 131 12.43 26.06 4.06
CA MET A 131 12.18 26.93 2.90
C MET A 131 10.75 26.77 2.38
N ALA A 132 10.24 25.54 2.27
CA ALA A 132 8.88 25.26 1.87
C ALA A 132 7.88 25.89 2.86
N SER A 133 8.12 25.78 4.16
CA SER A 133 7.27 26.39 5.20
C SER A 133 7.25 27.92 5.08
N ALA A 134 8.42 28.56 4.87
CA ALA A 134 8.50 30.01 4.67
C ALA A 134 7.76 30.46 3.40
N ALA A 135 7.91 29.72 2.30
CA ALA A 135 7.21 30.00 1.04
C ALA A 135 5.69 29.84 1.18
N ILE A 136 5.23 28.84 1.95
CA ILE A 136 3.81 28.66 2.27
C ILE A 136 3.27 29.89 3.01
N THR A 137 3.95 30.34 4.08
CA THR A 137 3.53 31.53 4.83
C THR A 137 3.50 32.80 3.97
N GLU A 138 4.47 32.97 3.07
CA GLU A 138 4.46 34.10 2.12
C GLU A 138 3.26 34.02 1.16
N SER A 139 2.98 32.82 0.62
CA SER A 139 1.85 32.60 -0.27
C SER A 139 0.50 32.89 0.40
N GLU A 140 0.32 32.51 1.67
CA GLU A 140 -0.88 32.82 2.45
C GLU A 140 -1.07 34.33 2.64
N GLY A 141 0.03 35.07 2.87
CA GLY A 141 0.02 36.52 2.94
C GLY A 141 -0.39 37.17 1.61
N LEU A 142 0.08 36.64 0.49
CA LEU A 142 -0.32 37.12 -0.85
C LEU A 142 -1.80 36.82 -1.14
N VAL A 143 -2.30 35.64 -0.78
CA VAL A 143 -3.73 35.29 -0.92
C VAL A 143 -4.62 36.25 -0.15
N THR A 144 -4.21 36.66 1.05
CA THR A 144 -4.95 37.65 1.85
C THR A 144 -5.01 39.01 1.13
N LYS A 145 -3.89 39.48 0.58
CA LYS A 145 -3.86 40.73 -0.21
C LYS A 145 -4.71 40.65 -1.48
N VAL A 146 -4.75 39.50 -2.15
CA VAL A 146 -5.60 39.30 -3.33
C VAL A 146 -7.07 39.46 -2.95
N LYS A 147 -7.52 38.84 -1.86
CA LYS A 147 -8.90 39.00 -1.36
C LYS A 147 -9.24 40.47 -1.06
N GLU A 148 -8.33 41.20 -0.40
CA GLU A 148 -8.52 42.64 -0.14
C GLU A 148 -8.64 43.47 -1.43
N MET A 149 -7.92 43.09 -2.50
CA MET A 149 -8.03 43.75 -3.80
C MET A 149 -9.34 43.40 -4.51
N GLU A 150 -9.79 42.16 -4.44
CA GLU A 150 -11.09 41.72 -4.97
C GLU A 150 -12.24 42.51 -4.33
N ASP A 151 -12.24 42.65 -3.01
CA ASP A 151 -13.24 43.45 -2.29
C ASP A 151 -13.24 44.93 -2.73
N LYS A 152 -12.05 45.51 -2.96
CA LYS A 152 -11.93 46.89 -3.47
C LYS A 152 -12.44 47.04 -4.90
N ILE A 153 -12.23 46.05 -5.75
CA ILE A 153 -12.74 46.05 -7.12
C ILE A 153 -14.27 45.98 -7.12
N GLU A 154 -14.85 45.11 -6.29
CA GLU A 154 -16.30 45.01 -6.12
C GLU A 154 -16.90 46.34 -5.64
N GLU A 155 -16.27 47.00 -4.67
CA GLU A 155 -16.70 48.32 -4.20
C GLU A 155 -16.61 49.39 -5.31
N GLN A 156 -15.53 49.39 -6.11
CA GLN A 156 -15.40 50.31 -7.23
C GLN A 156 -16.45 50.08 -8.30
N MET A 157 -16.73 48.83 -8.65
CA MET A 157 -17.77 48.47 -9.62
C MET A 157 -19.15 48.98 -9.18
N GLN A 158 -19.48 48.83 -7.89
CA GLN A 158 -20.74 49.37 -7.34
C GLN A 158 -20.78 50.90 -7.36
N ARG A 159 -19.66 51.58 -7.09
CA ARG A 159 -19.57 53.05 -7.22
C ARG A 159 -19.76 53.51 -8.67
N GLU A 160 -19.16 52.81 -9.63
CA GLU A 160 -19.29 53.12 -11.05
C GLU A 160 -20.74 52.95 -11.54
N GLN A 161 -21.43 51.89 -11.12
CA GLN A 161 -22.85 51.70 -11.41
C GLN A 161 -23.72 52.83 -10.87
N LYS A 162 -23.47 53.27 -9.63
CA LYS A 162 -24.19 54.41 -9.03
C LYS A 162 -23.93 55.71 -9.79
N LEU A 163 -22.67 55.96 -10.18
CA LEU A 163 -22.31 57.13 -10.97
C LEU A 163 -22.97 57.10 -12.35
N LYS A 164 -23.01 55.95 -13.01
CA LYS A 164 -23.68 55.80 -14.31
C LYS A 164 -25.17 56.14 -14.22
N ALA A 165 -25.87 55.62 -13.22
CA ALA A 165 -27.27 55.96 -12.98
C ALA A 165 -27.47 57.46 -12.69
N ALA A 166 -26.56 58.08 -11.93
CA ALA A 166 -26.61 59.52 -11.65
C ALA A 166 -26.39 60.36 -12.91
N VAL A 167 -25.47 59.97 -13.79
CA VAL A 167 -25.23 60.64 -15.08
C VAL A 167 -26.45 60.53 -15.99
N GLU A 168 -27.05 59.34 -16.11
CA GLU A 168 -28.28 59.13 -16.90
C GLU A 168 -29.42 60.02 -16.41
N ASN A 169 -29.61 60.13 -15.09
CA ASN A 169 -30.62 61.04 -14.51
C ASN A 169 -30.30 62.52 -14.83
N ARG A 170 -29.03 62.94 -14.68
CA ARG A 170 -28.61 64.31 -14.98
C ARG A 170 -28.81 64.68 -16.45
N GLU A 171 -28.59 63.75 -17.37
CA GLU A 171 -28.87 63.94 -18.79
C GLU A 171 -30.36 64.13 -19.08
N GLN A 172 -31.23 63.39 -18.39
CA GLN A 172 -32.69 63.56 -18.50
C GLN A 172 -33.12 64.93 -17.98
N GLU A 173 -32.60 65.36 -16.83
CA GLU A 173 -32.83 66.71 -16.28
C GLU A 173 -32.37 67.80 -17.26
N LEU A 174 -31.20 67.65 -17.87
CA LEU A 174 -30.69 68.60 -18.86
C LEU A 174 -31.55 68.65 -20.13
N LYS A 175 -32.07 67.51 -20.59
CA LYS A 175 -33.03 67.46 -21.71
C LYS A 175 -34.31 68.20 -21.35
N ALA A 176 -34.86 67.97 -20.16
CA ALA A 176 -36.04 68.67 -19.68
C ALA A 176 -35.80 70.19 -19.59
N ALA A 177 -34.67 70.61 -19.02
CA ALA A 177 -34.30 72.02 -18.92
C ALA A 177 -34.18 72.70 -20.30
N ARG A 178 -33.57 72.03 -21.29
CA ARG A 178 -33.49 72.55 -22.67
C ARG A 178 -34.87 72.73 -23.31
N ASN A 179 -35.78 71.79 -23.09
CA ASN A 179 -37.15 71.94 -23.59
C ASN A 179 -37.83 73.16 -22.96
N THR A 180 -37.72 73.34 -21.64
CA THR A 180 -38.26 74.51 -20.96
C THR A 180 -37.61 75.82 -21.44
N GLU A 181 -36.32 75.81 -21.77
CA GLU A 181 -35.63 76.97 -22.34
C GLU A 181 -36.20 77.32 -23.72
N HIS A 182 -36.46 76.33 -24.57
CA HIS A 182 -37.08 76.53 -25.88
C HIS A 182 -38.50 77.11 -25.76
N GLU A 183 -39.31 76.58 -24.82
CA GLU A 183 -40.65 77.10 -24.54
C GLU A 183 -40.63 78.55 -24.05
N LEU A 184 -39.71 78.87 -23.13
CA LEU A 184 -39.55 80.24 -22.63
C LEU A 184 -39.08 81.20 -23.73
N LYS A 185 -38.16 80.78 -24.61
CA LYS A 185 -37.75 81.60 -25.76
C LYS A 185 -38.92 81.90 -26.70
N ALA A 186 -39.72 80.88 -27.04
CA ALA A 186 -40.91 81.06 -27.85
C ALA A 186 -41.92 82.04 -27.20
N ALA A 187 -42.16 81.90 -25.90
CA ALA A 187 -43.03 82.81 -25.15
C ALA A 187 -42.49 84.25 -25.10
N VAL A 188 -41.17 84.43 -24.99
CA VAL A 188 -40.54 85.77 -25.04
C VAL A 188 -40.70 86.41 -26.41
N GLU A 189 -40.49 85.64 -27.50
CA GLU A 189 -40.70 86.12 -28.87
C GLU A 189 -42.16 86.53 -29.09
N GLU A 190 -43.12 85.73 -28.63
CA GLU A 190 -44.55 86.06 -28.67
C GLU A 190 -44.88 87.32 -27.86
N GLN A 191 -44.28 87.48 -26.67
CA GLN A 191 -44.49 88.70 -25.88
C GLN A 191 -43.87 89.94 -26.54
N GLN A 192 -42.78 89.79 -27.30
CA GLN A 192 -42.18 90.89 -28.05
C GLN A 192 -43.06 91.31 -29.23
N THR A 193 -43.62 90.35 -29.97
CA THR A 193 -44.55 90.66 -31.08
C THR A 193 -45.81 91.34 -30.58
N LEU A 194 -46.40 90.86 -29.48
CA LEU A 194 -47.56 91.51 -28.87
C LEU A 194 -47.27 92.95 -28.45
N ARG A 195 -46.12 93.22 -27.82
CA ARG A 195 -45.72 94.59 -27.44
C ARG A 195 -45.56 95.51 -28.64
N LEU A 196 -45.04 95.02 -29.77
CA LEU A 196 -44.94 95.82 -31.00
C LEU A 196 -46.33 96.16 -31.54
N CYS A 197 -47.26 95.19 -31.59
CA CYS A 197 -48.64 95.44 -32.00
C CYS A 197 -49.35 96.46 -31.08
N GLU A 198 -49.16 96.37 -29.76
CA GLU A 198 -49.70 97.34 -28.80
C GLU A 198 -49.14 98.76 -29.05
N GLN A 199 -47.84 98.88 -29.34
CA GLN A 199 -47.21 100.17 -29.67
C GLN A 199 -47.75 100.75 -30.98
N GLU A 200 -47.90 99.92 -32.03
CA GLU A 200 -48.46 100.33 -33.32
C GLU A 200 -49.90 100.83 -33.17
N LEU A 201 -50.74 100.10 -32.43
CA LEU A 201 -52.12 100.49 -32.15
C LEU A 201 -52.18 101.83 -31.40
N ALA A 202 -51.35 102.02 -30.37
CA ALA A 202 -51.30 103.27 -29.62
C ALA A 202 -50.88 104.48 -30.48
N VAL A 203 -49.96 104.27 -31.44
CA VAL A 203 -49.58 105.31 -32.41
C VAL A 203 -50.73 105.61 -33.38
N GLU A 204 -51.43 104.58 -33.85
CA GLU A 204 -52.59 104.74 -34.72
C GLU A 204 -53.73 105.51 -34.03
N GLU A 205 -54.06 105.15 -32.80
CA GLU A 205 -55.05 105.85 -31.97
C GLU A 205 -54.69 107.32 -31.77
N ARG A 206 -53.41 107.62 -31.45
CA ARG A 206 -52.91 108.99 -31.33
C ARG A 206 -53.02 109.76 -32.63
N ASN A 207 -52.66 109.15 -33.76
CA ASN A 207 -52.76 109.77 -35.08
C ASN A 207 -54.21 110.08 -35.46
N ASN A 208 -55.14 109.18 -35.15
CA ASN A 208 -56.57 109.40 -35.37
C ASN A 208 -57.10 110.55 -34.50
N CYS A 209 -56.68 110.64 -33.24
CA CYS A 209 -57.01 111.79 -32.37
C CYS A 209 -56.49 113.11 -32.94
N LEU A 210 -55.22 113.16 -33.38
CA LEU A 210 -54.63 114.36 -34.00
C LEU A 210 -55.34 114.76 -35.31
N LYS A 211 -55.76 113.79 -36.15
CA LYS A 211 -56.55 114.06 -37.35
C LYS A 211 -57.87 114.74 -37.00
N LEU A 212 -58.60 114.24 -36.00
CA LEU A 212 -59.84 114.83 -35.53
C LEU A 212 -59.63 116.27 -35.01
N GLN A 213 -58.57 116.50 -34.22
CA GLN A 213 -58.20 117.85 -33.76
C GLN A 213 -57.87 118.81 -34.92
N LEU A 214 -57.12 118.34 -35.92
CA LEU A 214 -56.80 119.13 -37.11
C LEU A 214 -58.05 119.48 -37.93
N GLU A 215 -58.98 118.54 -38.08
CA GLU A 215 -60.27 118.81 -38.73
C GLU A 215 -61.09 119.84 -37.97
N GLU A 216 -61.11 119.78 -36.64
CA GLU A 216 -61.77 120.76 -35.80
C GLU A 216 -61.13 122.15 -35.93
N HIS A 217 -59.80 122.24 -35.88
CA HIS A 217 -59.09 123.49 -36.13
C HIS A 217 -59.33 124.05 -37.53
N ARG A 218 -59.38 123.21 -38.58
CA ARG A 218 -59.73 123.65 -39.93
C ARG A 218 -61.14 124.22 -39.99
N LYS A 219 -62.11 123.60 -39.31
CA LYS A 219 -63.49 124.12 -39.20
C LYS A 219 -63.52 125.47 -38.48
N GLN A 220 -62.77 125.61 -37.39
CA GLN A 220 -62.62 126.89 -36.66
C GLN A 220 -61.99 127.98 -37.54
N GLU A 221 -60.90 127.65 -38.25
CA GLU A 221 -60.23 128.59 -39.16
C GLU A 221 -61.16 129.03 -40.29
N GLN A 222 -61.90 128.09 -40.90
CA GLN A 222 -62.91 128.42 -41.92
C GLN A 222 -64.00 129.33 -41.36
N ALA A 223 -64.49 129.07 -40.15
CA ALA A 223 -65.48 129.93 -39.50
C ALA A 223 -64.95 131.35 -39.28
N ILE A 224 -63.72 131.49 -38.76
CA ILE A 224 -63.06 132.80 -38.56
C ILE A 224 -62.88 133.53 -39.90
N ARG A 225 -62.45 132.83 -40.96
CA ARG A 225 -62.29 133.42 -42.30
C ARG A 225 -63.62 133.93 -42.85
N LEU A 226 -64.70 133.16 -42.70
CA LEU A 226 -66.04 133.58 -43.12
C LEU A 226 -66.50 134.81 -42.31
N GLU A 227 -66.26 134.83 -41.01
CA GLU A 227 -66.60 135.96 -40.13
C GLU A 227 -65.82 137.23 -40.51
N LEU A 228 -64.50 137.12 -40.74
CA LEU A 228 -63.66 138.22 -41.22
C LEU A 228 -64.09 138.73 -42.60
N THR A 229 -64.47 137.84 -43.51
CA THR A 229 -64.97 138.23 -44.84
C THR A 229 -66.27 139.01 -44.72
N ALA A 230 -67.20 138.56 -43.88
CA ALA A 230 -68.45 139.25 -43.60
C ALA A 230 -68.29 140.62 -42.91
N GLN A 231 -67.15 140.88 -42.23
CA GLN A 231 -66.85 142.18 -41.65
C GLN A 231 -66.23 143.19 -42.65
N ILE A 232 -65.70 142.72 -43.78
CA ILE A 232 -65.03 143.54 -44.80
C ILE A 232 -66.01 144.00 -45.91
N GLU A 233 -67.11 143.27 -46.11
CA GLU A 233 -68.24 143.65 -47.00
C GLU A 233 -69.20 144.64 -46.35
#